data_AF-A0AAZ3Q971-F1
#
_entry.id   AF-A0AAZ3Q971-F1
#
_cell.length_a   1.000
_cell.length_b   1.000
_cell.length_c   1.000
_cell.angle_alpha   90.00
_cell.angle_beta   90.00
_cell.angle_gamma   90.00
#
_symmetry.space_group_name_H-M   'P 1'
#
loop_
_entity.id
_entity.type
_entity.pdbx_description
1 polymer ?
#
loop_
_entity_poly.entity_id
_entity_poly.type
_entity_poly.pdbx_seq_one_letter_code
_entity_poly.pdbx_strand_id
1 'polypeptide(L)'
;MATETASVLLSPIKTCFLLLLGGLMSEAAQEQQGSLYMWIDANQARILIGFEEDILIVSEGKMAPFTTDFRKAQQRMPAIPVNIQSVNFTWQATEQAEYFYEFQTLRSMDVDIMDNPTVNVPLLGSVPRRPSVVQVGFPCLGDQDGVAAFEVTILVMDAGGNIILRTPHNAIFFKTCQREMIGYLSMSPEMIG
;
A
#
# COMPACT_ATOMS: atom_id res chain seq x y z
N MET A 1 -30.46 -63.15 68.20
CA MET A 1 -31.11 -61.84 68.37
C MET A 1 -30.71 -60.97 67.20
N ALA A 2 -31.70 -60.24 66.67
CA ALA A 2 -31.78 -59.52 65.39
C ALA A 2 -30.51 -58.83 64.87
N THR A 3 -30.36 -58.82 63.54
CA THR A 3 -30.36 -57.58 62.74
C THR A 3 -30.43 -57.93 61.24
N GLU A 4 -31.52 -57.53 60.59
CA GLU A 4 -31.59 -57.30 59.15
C GLU A 4 -30.66 -56.13 58.76
N THR A 5 -30.05 -56.18 57.57
CA THR A 5 -29.59 -54.96 56.90
C THR A 5 -29.83 -55.06 55.40
N ALA A 6 -30.51 -54.02 54.91
CA ALA A 6 -31.05 -53.84 53.59
C ALA A 6 -30.00 -53.58 52.51
N SER A 7 -30.39 -53.94 51.30
CA SER A 7 -29.80 -53.55 50.02
C SER A 7 -29.93 -52.02 49.79
N VAL A 8 -28.85 -51.37 49.40
CA VAL A 8 -28.88 -50.01 48.85
C VAL A 8 -28.05 -49.98 47.56
N LEU A 9 -28.75 -49.73 46.45
CA LEU A 9 -28.24 -49.51 45.10
C LEU A 9 -27.20 -48.38 45.06
N LEU A 10 -26.10 -48.63 44.35
CA LEU A 10 -25.10 -47.64 43.95
C LEU A 10 -25.67 -46.71 42.86
N SER A 11 -25.60 -45.39 43.11
CA SER A 11 -26.00 -44.31 42.20
C SER A 11 -24.83 -43.88 41.29
N PRO A 12 -25.02 -43.71 39.96
CA PRO A 12 -23.97 -43.33 39.02
C PRO A 12 -23.98 -41.82 38.74
N ILE A 13 -23.93 -40.97 39.78
CA ILE A 13 -24.03 -39.51 39.58
C ILE A 13 -22.69 -38.78 39.81
N LYS A 14 -21.63 -39.48 40.23
CA LYS A 14 -20.41 -38.83 40.73
C LYS A 14 -19.14 -39.09 39.93
N THR A 15 -19.24 -39.16 38.60
CA THR A 15 -18.07 -39.29 37.72
C THR A 15 -17.97 -38.26 36.60
N CYS A 16 -18.94 -37.35 36.43
CA CYS A 16 -18.87 -36.33 35.36
C CYS A 16 -18.16 -35.02 35.74
N PHE A 17 -17.79 -34.79 37.01
CA PHE A 17 -17.36 -33.45 37.43
C PHE A 17 -15.85 -33.17 37.33
N LEU A 18 -15.02 -34.13 36.91
CA LEU A 18 -13.56 -33.97 36.86
C LEU A 18 -12.97 -33.89 35.44
N LEU A 19 -13.80 -33.87 34.39
CA LEU A 19 -13.34 -33.79 32.99
C LEU A 19 -13.55 -32.42 32.32
N LEU A 20 -13.96 -31.39 33.08
CA LEU A 20 -14.28 -30.07 32.52
C LEU A 20 -13.22 -28.98 32.74
N LEU A 21 -12.05 -29.31 33.32
CA LEU A 21 -10.96 -28.36 33.55
C LEU A 21 -9.80 -28.47 32.54
N GLY A 22 -9.97 -29.25 31.48
CA GLY A 22 -9.11 -29.22 30.29
C GLY A 22 -9.59 -28.17 29.28
N GLY A 23 -9.87 -26.96 29.74
CA GLY A 23 -10.17 -25.84 28.86
C GLY A 23 -8.92 -25.55 28.04
N LEU A 24 -8.97 -25.90 26.75
CA LEU A 24 -8.03 -25.45 25.74
C LEU A 24 -7.70 -23.98 26.01
N MET A 25 -6.46 -23.69 26.37
CA MET A 25 -5.87 -22.42 25.98
C MET A 25 -5.75 -22.50 24.46
N SER A 26 -6.85 -22.21 23.77
CA SER A 26 -6.75 -21.75 22.39
C SER A 26 -5.95 -20.47 22.49
N GLU A 27 -4.66 -20.56 22.20
CA GLU A 27 -3.92 -19.45 21.66
C GLU A 27 -4.60 -19.15 20.32
N ALA A 28 -5.73 -18.43 20.41
CA ALA A 28 -6.26 -17.70 19.29
C ALA A 28 -5.15 -16.71 18.98
N ALA A 29 -4.26 -17.10 18.07
CA ALA A 29 -3.55 -16.17 17.23
C ALA A 29 -4.65 -15.31 16.63
N GLN A 30 -4.96 -14.22 17.32
CA GLN A 30 -5.85 -13.19 16.87
C GLN A 30 -5.16 -12.72 15.60
N GLU A 31 -5.64 -13.17 14.43
CA GLU A 31 -5.35 -12.48 13.18
C GLU A 31 -5.75 -11.04 13.49
N GLN A 32 -4.77 -10.21 13.80
CA GLN A 32 -4.97 -8.77 13.91
C GLN A 32 -5.39 -8.39 12.50
N GLN A 33 -6.70 -8.31 12.32
CA GLN A 33 -7.32 -7.81 11.11
C GLN A 33 -6.62 -6.48 10.81
N GLY A 34 -5.87 -6.45 9.71
CA GLY A 34 -5.03 -5.31 9.45
C GLY A 34 -5.92 -4.09 9.29
N SER A 35 -5.52 -2.96 9.86
CA SER A 35 -6.30 -1.72 9.77
C SER A 35 -5.73 -0.73 8.78
N LEU A 36 -4.74 -1.17 8.00
CA LEU A 36 -4.04 -0.36 7.02
C LEU A 36 -4.65 -0.53 5.63
N TYR A 37 -4.93 0.59 4.97
CA TYR A 37 -5.47 0.64 3.62
C TYR A 37 -4.66 1.61 2.77
N MET A 38 -4.50 1.29 1.49
CA MET A 38 -3.90 2.16 0.48
C MET A 38 -4.55 1.89 -0.88
N TRP A 39 -4.97 2.94 -1.57
CA TRP A 39 -5.64 2.86 -2.85
C TRP A 39 -5.38 4.08 -3.73
N ILE A 40 -5.65 3.95 -5.01
CA ILE A 40 -5.83 5.09 -5.93
C ILE A 40 -7.34 5.31 -6.04
N ASP A 41 -7.80 6.52 -5.79
CA ASP A 41 -9.24 6.84 -5.87
C ASP A 41 -9.76 6.77 -7.31
N ALA A 42 -11.07 6.56 -7.47
CA ALA A 42 -11.74 6.41 -8.76
C ALA A 42 -11.46 7.54 -9.75
N ASN A 43 -11.34 8.79 -9.29
CA ASN A 43 -11.05 9.91 -10.18
C ASN A 43 -9.60 9.85 -10.69
N GLN A 44 -8.64 9.59 -9.80
CA GLN A 44 -7.26 9.37 -10.20
C GLN A 44 -7.08 8.14 -11.10
N ALA A 45 -7.82 7.05 -10.84
CA ALA A 45 -7.82 5.83 -11.64
C ALA A 45 -8.37 6.07 -13.05
N ARG A 46 -9.46 6.85 -13.16
CA ARG A 46 -10.02 7.26 -14.45
C ARG A 46 -9.01 8.00 -15.31
N ILE A 47 -8.24 8.92 -14.72
CA ILE A 47 -7.21 9.68 -15.43
C ILE A 47 -6.04 8.76 -15.83
N LEU A 48 -5.66 7.82 -14.97
CA LEU A 48 -4.48 6.96 -15.17
C LEU A 48 -4.71 5.83 -16.16
N ILE A 49 -5.84 5.14 -16.06
CA ILE A 49 -6.12 3.91 -16.82
C ILE A 49 -7.49 3.91 -17.54
N GLY A 50 -8.29 4.98 -17.40
CA GLY A 50 -9.58 5.10 -18.08
C GLY A 50 -10.76 4.45 -17.36
N PHE A 51 -10.55 3.83 -16.19
CA PHE A 51 -11.59 3.18 -15.39
C PHE A 51 -11.86 3.96 -14.10
N GLU A 52 -13.12 4.33 -13.87
CA GLU A 52 -13.56 5.15 -12.72
C GLU A 52 -13.97 4.26 -11.54
N GLU A 53 -13.01 3.51 -11.01
CA GLU A 53 -13.17 2.65 -9.83
C GLU A 53 -11.93 2.74 -8.95
N ASP A 54 -12.09 2.58 -7.63
CA ASP A 54 -10.97 2.59 -6.69
C ASP A 54 -10.04 1.38 -6.96
N ILE A 55 -8.74 1.65 -7.10
CA ILE A 55 -7.72 0.60 -7.24
C ILE A 55 -7.12 0.33 -5.87
N LEU A 56 -7.60 -0.73 -5.20
CA LEU A 56 -7.09 -1.16 -3.91
C LEU A 56 -5.71 -1.80 -4.05
N ILE A 57 -4.69 -1.23 -3.40
CA ILE A 57 -3.32 -1.76 -3.40
C ILE A 57 -3.06 -2.52 -2.10
N VAL A 58 -3.52 -1.97 -0.98
CA VAL A 58 -3.48 -2.58 0.35
C VAL A 58 -4.88 -2.55 0.92
N SER A 59 -5.37 -3.71 1.34
CA SER A 59 -6.65 -3.86 2.03
C SER A 59 -6.44 -4.70 3.27
N GLU A 60 -6.88 -4.19 4.41
CA GLU A 60 -6.74 -4.86 5.71
C GLU A 60 -5.30 -5.30 6.01
N GLY A 61 -4.33 -4.42 5.73
CA GLY A 61 -2.90 -4.71 5.91
C GLY A 61 -2.34 -5.79 4.98
N LYS A 62 -3.09 -6.26 3.98
CA LYS A 62 -2.66 -7.26 3.00
C LYS A 62 -2.52 -6.61 1.62
N MET A 63 -1.45 -6.94 0.91
CA MET A 63 -1.24 -6.51 -0.47
C MET A 63 -2.30 -7.14 -1.40
N ALA A 64 -2.80 -6.37 -2.37
CA ALA A 64 -3.81 -6.84 -3.30
C ALA A 64 -3.31 -8.02 -4.17
N PRO A 65 -4.16 -9.00 -4.56
CA PRO A 65 -3.70 -10.22 -5.24
C PRO A 65 -2.94 -10.01 -6.54
N PHE A 66 -3.21 -8.91 -7.26
CA PHE A 66 -2.48 -8.59 -8.49
C PHE A 66 -1.01 -8.24 -8.23
N THR A 67 -0.64 -7.87 -7.00
CA THR A 67 0.73 -7.51 -6.61
C THR A 67 1.60 -8.73 -6.25
N THR A 68 0.99 -9.91 -6.03
CA THR A 68 1.71 -11.15 -5.67
C THR A 68 2.72 -11.57 -6.74
N ASP A 69 2.33 -11.49 -8.01
CA ASP A 69 3.25 -11.63 -9.15
C ASP A 69 3.50 -10.25 -9.74
N PHE A 70 4.30 -9.46 -9.02
CA PHE A 70 4.57 -8.08 -9.40
C PHE A 70 5.18 -7.95 -10.79
N ARG A 71 5.98 -8.92 -11.25
CA ARG A 71 6.55 -8.89 -12.61
C ARG A 71 5.45 -8.97 -13.67
N LYS A 72 4.49 -9.88 -13.50
CA LYS A 72 3.35 -10.01 -14.42
C LYS A 72 2.41 -8.80 -14.33
N ALA A 73 2.27 -8.21 -13.15
CA ALA A 73 1.52 -6.98 -12.95
C ALA A 73 2.19 -5.80 -13.68
N GLN A 74 3.50 -5.65 -13.52
CA GLN A 74 4.31 -4.59 -14.12
C GLN A 74 4.27 -4.64 -15.65
N GLN A 75 4.25 -5.84 -16.26
CA GLN A 75 4.07 -5.98 -17.71
C GLN A 75 2.74 -5.44 -18.23
N ARG A 76 1.73 -5.29 -17.35
CA ARG A 76 0.41 -4.74 -17.68
C ARG A 76 0.26 -3.28 -17.27
N MET A 77 1.22 -2.74 -16.52
CA MET A 77 1.24 -1.33 -16.13
C MET A 77 1.89 -0.52 -17.27
N PRO A 78 1.14 0.29 -18.02
CA PRO A 78 1.72 1.17 -19.01
C PRO A 78 2.58 2.25 -18.34
N ALA A 79 3.48 2.87 -19.10
CA ALA A 79 4.17 4.06 -18.63
C ALA A 79 3.16 5.18 -18.33
N ILE A 80 3.39 5.92 -17.26
CA ILE A 80 2.57 7.06 -16.86
C ILE A 80 2.64 8.12 -17.98
N PRO A 81 1.51 8.51 -18.59
CA PRO A 81 1.51 9.36 -19.77
C PRO A 81 1.95 10.80 -19.47
N VAL A 82 2.28 11.55 -20.53
CA VAL A 82 2.86 12.91 -20.47
C VAL A 82 2.01 13.89 -19.66
N ASN A 83 0.69 13.81 -19.79
CA ASN A 83 -0.29 14.71 -19.17
C ASN A 83 -0.49 14.46 -17.66
N ILE A 84 0.09 13.41 -17.10
CA ILE A 84 0.01 13.10 -15.66
C ILE A 84 1.35 13.47 -15.02
N GLN A 85 1.38 14.60 -14.33
CA GLN A 85 2.56 15.09 -13.62
C GLN A 85 2.72 14.47 -12.22
N SER A 86 1.64 13.90 -11.68
CA SER A 86 1.63 13.26 -10.38
C SER A 86 0.51 12.24 -10.28
N VAL A 87 0.68 11.23 -9.42
CA VAL A 87 -0.38 10.29 -9.05
C VAL A 87 -0.67 10.43 -7.56
N ASN A 88 -1.96 10.53 -7.25
CA ASN A 88 -2.47 10.54 -5.89
C ASN A 88 -2.74 9.11 -5.39
N PHE A 89 -2.22 8.83 -4.21
CA PHE A 89 -2.55 7.64 -3.43
C PHE A 89 -3.27 8.09 -2.16
N THR A 90 -4.33 7.40 -1.79
CA THR A 90 -5.00 7.61 -0.50
C THR A 90 -4.64 6.47 0.42
N TRP A 91 -4.33 6.78 1.67
CA TRP A 91 -4.02 5.78 2.70
C TRP A 91 -4.68 6.13 4.04
N GLN A 92 -4.85 5.11 4.88
CA GLN A 92 -5.31 5.29 6.26
C GLN A 92 -4.99 4.10 7.15
N ALA A 93 -4.94 4.35 8.45
CA ALA A 93 -4.95 3.37 9.53
C ALA A 93 -6.27 3.46 10.32
N THR A 94 -7.21 2.53 10.14
CA THR A 94 -8.61 2.66 10.63
C THR A 94 -8.80 2.33 12.12
N GLU A 95 -7.90 1.57 12.73
CA GLU A 95 -8.01 1.16 14.14
C GLU A 95 -7.06 1.96 15.04
N GLN A 96 -7.01 1.62 16.32
CA GLN A 96 -6.09 2.22 17.30
C GLN A 96 -4.62 1.87 17.04
N ALA A 97 -4.32 0.97 16.10
CA ALA A 97 -2.96 0.60 15.74
C ALA A 97 -2.21 1.78 15.10
N GLU A 98 -0.95 1.97 15.50
CA GLU A 98 -0.06 2.95 14.89
C GLU A 98 0.86 2.25 13.88
N TYR A 99 0.94 2.83 12.69
CA TYR A 99 1.84 2.39 11.63
C TYR A 99 2.76 3.54 11.25
N PHE A 100 4.00 3.20 10.93
CA PHE A 100 5.03 4.15 10.52
C PHE A 100 5.46 3.83 9.11
N TYR A 101 5.65 4.83 8.26
CA TYR A 101 6.11 4.63 6.89
C TYR A 101 7.49 5.25 6.69
N GLU A 102 8.28 4.68 5.78
CA GLU A 102 9.56 5.23 5.35
C GLU A 102 9.72 5.09 3.83
N PHE A 103 9.98 6.21 3.16
CA PHE A 103 10.42 6.26 1.77
C PHE A 103 11.94 6.03 1.73
N GLN A 104 12.34 4.82 1.35
CA GLN A 104 13.76 4.44 1.28
C GLN A 104 14.44 4.93 0.00
N THR A 105 13.71 4.90 -1.12
CA THR A 105 14.25 5.29 -2.42
C THR A 105 13.22 6.10 -3.19
N LEU A 106 13.64 7.25 -3.68
CA LEU A 106 12.95 8.09 -4.66
C LEU A 106 13.99 8.44 -5.72
N ARG A 107 14.06 7.62 -6.78
CA ARG A 107 15.19 7.68 -7.72
C ARG A 107 14.76 7.53 -9.17
N SER A 108 15.19 8.46 -10.01
CA SER A 108 15.15 8.30 -11.46
C SER A 108 16.40 7.56 -11.93
N MET A 109 16.24 6.64 -12.89
CA MET A 109 17.35 5.96 -13.57
C MET A 109 17.77 6.72 -14.84
N ASP A 110 16.90 7.57 -15.38
CA ASP A 110 17.10 8.38 -16.59
C ASP A 110 17.02 9.88 -16.22
N VAL A 111 18.03 10.33 -15.48
CA VAL A 111 18.11 11.69 -14.91
C VAL A 111 18.24 12.81 -15.94
N ASP A 112 18.53 12.47 -17.19
CA ASP A 112 18.52 13.38 -18.34
C ASP A 112 17.12 13.54 -18.96
N ILE A 113 16.14 12.72 -18.56
CA ILE A 113 14.73 12.80 -19.00
C ILE A 113 13.85 13.33 -17.88
N MET A 114 14.05 12.82 -16.66
CA MET A 114 13.21 13.12 -15.49
C MET A 114 14.05 13.16 -14.23
N ASP A 115 13.87 14.20 -13.41
CA ASP A 115 14.45 14.28 -12.07
C ASP A 115 13.89 13.18 -11.15
N ASN A 116 14.47 13.03 -9.95
CA ASN A 116 13.98 12.07 -8.96
C ASN A 116 12.49 12.32 -8.63
N PRO A 117 11.68 11.25 -8.48
CA PRO A 117 10.28 11.40 -8.08
C PRO A 117 10.19 12.09 -6.71
N THR A 118 9.10 12.83 -6.50
CA THR A 118 8.89 13.63 -5.29
C THR A 118 7.66 13.13 -4.54
N VAL A 119 7.58 13.45 -3.24
CA VAL A 119 6.40 13.19 -2.41
C VAL A 119 6.02 14.43 -1.61
N ASN A 120 4.73 14.63 -1.36
CA ASN A 120 4.21 15.78 -0.61
C ASN A 120 4.13 15.56 0.92
N VAL A 121 4.77 14.50 1.42
CA VAL A 121 4.83 14.14 2.84
C VAL A 121 6.30 13.98 3.28
N PRO A 122 6.62 14.03 4.59
CA PRO A 122 7.95 13.69 5.08
C PRO A 122 8.40 12.30 4.61
N LEU A 123 9.70 12.05 4.49
CA LEU A 123 10.21 10.72 4.08
C LEU A 123 9.99 9.64 5.15
N LEU A 124 9.83 10.05 6.42
CA LEU A 124 9.53 9.18 7.56
C LEU A 124 8.39 9.81 8.35
N GLY A 125 7.37 9.04 8.69
CA GLY A 125 6.22 9.54 9.46
C GLY A 125 5.26 8.45 9.89
N SER A 126 4.12 8.85 10.46
CA SER A 126 3.03 7.94 10.81
C SER A 126 1.93 7.95 9.76
N VAL A 127 1.33 6.79 9.50
CA VAL A 127 0.16 6.69 8.62
C VAL A 127 -1.04 7.34 9.34
N PRO A 128 -1.76 8.28 8.70
CA PRO A 128 -2.84 8.99 9.34
C PRO A 128 -4.06 8.10 9.57
N ARG A 129 -4.82 8.40 10.63
CA ARG A 129 -6.06 7.67 10.94
C ARG A 129 -7.24 8.02 10.04
N ARG A 130 -7.19 9.19 9.40
CA ARG A 130 -8.18 9.62 8.41
C ARG A 130 -7.62 9.42 7.01
N PRO A 131 -8.46 9.09 6.01
CA PRO A 131 -8.04 9.03 4.63
C PRO A 131 -7.33 10.32 4.26
N SER A 132 -6.06 10.19 3.86
CA SER A 132 -5.21 11.31 3.49
C SER A 132 -4.48 11.00 2.19
N VAL A 133 -4.26 12.03 1.39
CA VAL A 133 -3.63 11.88 0.08
C VAL A 133 -2.13 12.07 0.18
N VAL A 134 -1.38 11.11 -0.36
CA VAL A 134 0.02 11.25 -0.72
C VAL A 134 0.11 11.41 -2.23
N GLN A 135 0.75 12.47 -2.66
CA GLN A 135 0.99 12.76 -4.06
C GLN A 135 2.42 12.38 -4.41
N VAL A 136 2.60 11.51 -5.40
CA VAL A 136 3.90 11.20 -5.99
C VAL A 136 4.06 11.99 -7.27
N GLY A 137 5.03 12.90 -7.32
CA GLY A 137 5.31 13.76 -8.48
C GLY A 137 6.39 13.19 -9.40
N PHE A 138 6.26 13.44 -10.70
CA PHE A 138 7.15 12.97 -11.77
C PHE A 138 7.72 14.17 -12.55
N PRO A 139 8.79 14.81 -12.05
CA PRO A 139 9.34 16.03 -12.61
C PRO A 139 10.14 15.76 -13.91
N CYS A 140 9.45 15.75 -15.05
CA CYS A 140 10.10 15.72 -16.36
C CYS A 140 10.91 17.01 -16.56
N LEU A 141 12.13 16.91 -17.12
CA LEU A 141 12.98 18.08 -17.34
C LEU A 141 12.47 18.99 -18.47
N GLY A 142 11.70 18.43 -19.41
CA GLY A 142 11.19 19.18 -20.56
C GLY A 142 12.22 19.42 -21.68
N ASP A 143 13.45 18.91 -21.53
CA ASP A 143 14.52 19.11 -22.51
C ASP A 143 14.46 18.15 -23.70
N GLN A 144 13.87 16.97 -23.54
CA GLN A 144 13.76 15.95 -24.59
C GLN A 144 12.52 15.06 -24.41
N ASP A 145 12.07 14.45 -25.51
CA ASP A 145 11.07 13.39 -25.47
C ASP A 145 11.72 12.09 -24.98
N GLY A 146 11.03 11.32 -24.14
CA GLY A 146 11.58 10.06 -23.64
C GLY A 146 10.67 9.32 -22.66
N VAL A 147 11.11 8.13 -22.26
CA VAL A 147 10.48 7.36 -21.19
C VAL A 147 11.53 7.16 -20.12
N ALA A 148 11.29 7.71 -18.92
CA ALA A 148 12.16 7.56 -17.77
C ALA A 148 11.72 6.38 -16.90
N ALA A 149 12.66 5.51 -16.55
CA ALA A 149 12.51 4.50 -15.53
C ALA A 149 12.82 5.09 -14.14
N PHE A 150 12.04 4.73 -13.14
CA PHE A 150 12.23 5.21 -11.77
C PHE A 150 11.80 4.21 -10.70
N GLU A 151 12.31 4.42 -9.50
CA GLU A 151 12.06 3.60 -8.31
C GLU A 151 11.40 4.47 -7.22
N VAL A 152 10.33 3.92 -6.63
CA VAL A 152 9.71 4.42 -5.40
C VAL A 152 9.62 3.26 -4.42
N THR A 153 10.56 3.20 -3.48
CA THR A 153 10.57 2.16 -2.44
C THR A 153 10.05 2.73 -1.15
N ILE A 154 8.88 2.24 -0.73
CA ILE A 154 8.27 2.55 0.57
C ILE A 154 8.18 1.26 1.39
N LEU A 155 8.35 1.39 2.69
CA LEU A 155 7.99 0.36 3.66
C LEU A 155 7.03 0.93 4.70
N VAL A 156 6.26 0.03 5.31
CA VAL A 156 5.42 0.34 6.47
C VAL A 156 5.79 -0.62 7.61
N MET A 157 5.93 -0.06 8.80
CA MET A 157 6.27 -0.73 10.04
C MET A 157 5.10 -0.67 11.01
N ASP A 158 4.97 -1.71 11.83
CA ASP A 158 4.12 -1.67 13.02
C ASP A 158 4.79 -0.87 14.16
N ALA A 159 4.08 -0.73 15.29
CA ALA A 159 4.60 -0.07 16.48
C ALA A 159 5.82 -0.76 17.12
N GLY A 160 6.08 -2.04 16.79
CA GLY A 160 7.25 -2.78 17.21
C GLY A 160 8.48 -2.55 16.30
N GLY A 161 8.32 -1.81 15.20
CA GLY A 161 9.37 -1.60 14.20
C GLY A 161 9.52 -2.73 13.19
N ASN A 162 8.60 -3.71 13.18
CA ASN A 162 8.63 -4.79 12.21
C ASN A 162 8.08 -4.28 10.87
N ILE A 163 8.78 -4.56 9.77
CA ILE A 163 8.29 -4.24 8.43
C ILE A 163 7.13 -5.19 8.08
N ILE A 164 5.93 -4.63 7.94
CA ILE A 164 4.71 -5.38 7.61
C ILE A 164 4.33 -5.27 6.14
N LEU A 165 4.71 -4.18 5.47
CA LEU A 165 4.47 -3.95 4.04
C LEU A 165 5.68 -3.28 3.41
N ARG A 166 5.89 -3.54 2.13
CA ARG A 166 6.97 -2.96 1.35
C ARG A 166 6.62 -2.97 -0.13
N THR A 167 7.08 -1.98 -0.88
CA THR A 167 7.13 -2.09 -2.34
C THR A 167 7.84 -3.39 -2.74
N PRO A 168 7.29 -4.17 -3.70
CA PRO A 168 7.96 -5.36 -4.20
C PRO A 168 9.41 -5.09 -4.62
N HIS A 169 10.30 -6.02 -4.32
CA HIS A 169 11.72 -5.87 -4.63
C HIS A 169 11.95 -5.67 -6.13
N ASN A 170 12.85 -4.75 -6.48
CA ASN A 170 13.19 -4.39 -7.86
C ASN A 170 11.99 -3.91 -8.68
N ALA A 171 11.01 -3.27 -8.03
CA ALA A 171 9.92 -2.62 -8.73
C ALA A 171 10.44 -1.41 -9.52
N ILE A 172 10.22 -1.43 -10.83
CA ILE A 172 10.59 -0.34 -11.75
C ILE A 172 9.32 0.18 -12.40
N PHE A 173 9.12 1.49 -12.30
CA PHE A 173 8.00 2.20 -12.92
C PHE A 173 8.52 3.05 -14.07
N PHE A 174 7.62 3.43 -14.98
CA PHE A 174 7.97 4.18 -16.19
C PHE A 174 7.10 5.44 -16.30
N LYS A 175 7.70 6.57 -16.67
CA LYS A 175 7.05 7.84 -16.95
C LYS A 175 7.41 8.31 -18.35
N THR A 176 6.42 8.61 -19.18
CA THR A 176 6.65 9.26 -20.48
C THR A 176 6.76 10.77 -20.26
N CYS A 177 7.86 11.35 -20.73
CA CYS A 177 8.14 12.78 -20.72
C CYS A 177 8.18 13.31 -22.16
N GLN A 178 7.84 14.58 -22.32
CA GLN A 178 7.84 15.28 -23.60
C GLN A 178 8.64 16.57 -23.47
N ARG A 179 9.34 16.95 -24.54
CA ARG A 179 9.97 18.25 -24.65
C ARG A 179 8.92 19.34 -24.51
N GLU A 180 9.15 20.28 -23.61
CA GLU A 180 8.35 21.49 -23.52
C GLU A 180 8.72 22.40 -24.70
N MET A 181 7.76 22.62 -25.59
CA MET A 181 7.96 23.56 -26.70
C MET A 181 7.79 24.98 -26.17
N ILE A 182 8.78 25.47 -25.42
CA ILE A 182 8.85 26.89 -25.03
C ILE A 182 9.08 27.72 -26.30
N GLY A 183 7.97 28.12 -26.93
CA GLY A 183 7.82 29.35 -27.72
C GLY A 183 8.86 29.65 -28.80
N TYR A 184 8.74 29.02 -29.97
CA TYR A 184 8.98 29.75 -31.23
C TYR A 184 7.87 30.80 -31.53
N LEU A 185 6.81 30.84 -30.71
CA LEU A 185 5.69 31.77 -30.82
C LEU A 185 5.90 33.12 -30.10
N SER A 186 7.05 33.35 -29.45
CA SER A 186 7.41 34.66 -28.86
C SER A 186 8.39 35.49 -29.70
N MET A 187 8.82 35.02 -30.87
CA MET A 187 9.64 35.81 -31.80
C MET A 187 8.72 36.62 -32.71
N SER A 188 8.42 37.84 -32.28
CA SER A 188 7.80 38.88 -33.13
C SER A 188 8.70 39.16 -34.34
N PRO A 189 8.13 39.35 -35.55
CA PRO A 189 8.90 39.74 -36.73
C PRO A 189 9.17 41.25 -36.69
N GLU A 190 10.08 41.67 -35.81
CA GLU A 190 10.64 43.03 -35.81
C GLU A 190 12.17 42.96 -35.81
N MET A 191 12.75 42.24 -36.77
CA MET A 191 14.15 42.40 -37.19
C MET A 191 14.33 41.87 -38.61
N ILE A 192 13.56 42.44 -39.55
CA ILE A 192 13.98 42.53 -40.95
C ILE A 192 14.01 44.03 -41.23
N GLY A 193 15.21 44.60 -41.10
CA GLY A 193 15.53 45.95 -41.59
C GLY A 193 15.69 45.95 -43.10
#